data_AF-A0A0G0T5Q4-F1
#
_entry.id   AF-A0A0G0T5Q4-F1
#
_cell.length_a   1.000
_cell.length_b   1.000
_cell.length_c   1.000
_cell.angle_alpha   90.00
_cell.angle_beta   90.00
_cell.angle_gamma   90.00
#
_symmetry.space_group_name_H-M   'P 1'
#
loop_
_entity.id
_entity.type
_entity.pdbx_description
1 polymer ?
#
loop_
_entity_poly.entity_id
_entity_poly.type
_entity_poly.pdbx_seq_one_letter_code
_entity_poly.pdbx_strand_id
1 'polypeptide(L)'
;MDNKQSRGVCESCGMPMDANTVSKYDPRYCIYCQDQETRRLKTYEEVKQGSIGAAQKFMGKTEEEAIKMTEEMLPKLSRWKLSL
;
A
#
# COMPACT_ATOMS: atom_id res chain seq x y z
N MET A 1 -19.44 15.73 12.19
CA MET A 1 -17.98 15.94 12.23
C MET A 1 -17.36 14.55 12.33
N ASP A 2 -17.14 13.90 11.20
CA ASP A 2 -16.70 12.51 11.16
C ASP A 2 -15.22 12.42 11.51
N ASN A 3 -14.94 12.10 12.77
CA ASN A 3 -13.61 11.80 13.26
C ASN A 3 -13.17 10.45 12.69
N LYS A 4 -12.76 10.42 11.42
CA LYS A 4 -12.09 9.26 10.81
C LYS A 4 -10.71 9.12 11.47
N GLN A 5 -10.65 8.36 12.56
CA GLN A 5 -9.38 7.99 13.18
C GLN A 5 -8.53 7.20 12.16
N SER A 6 -7.46 7.85 11.70
CA SER A 6 -6.38 7.26 10.92
C SER A 6 -5.80 6.06 11.68
N ARG A 7 -5.78 4.88 11.04
CA ARG A 7 -5.19 3.66 11.60
C ARG A 7 -3.73 3.48 11.21
N GLY A 8 -3.07 4.53 10.72
CA GLY A 8 -1.69 4.51 10.24
C GLY A 8 -1.57 4.29 8.73
N VAL A 9 -0.37 3.93 8.28
CA VAL A 9 -0.06 3.66 6.87
C VAL A 9 0.18 2.17 6.66
N CYS A 10 -0.26 1.64 5.52
CA CYS A 10 -0.04 0.24 5.19
C CYS A 10 1.46 -0.07 5.07
N GLU A 11 1.95 -1.06 5.81
CA GLU A 11 3.37 -1.43 5.82
C GLU A 11 3.86 -2.01 4.48
N SER A 12 2.95 -2.39 3.58
CA SER A 12 3.28 -2.91 2.24
C SER A 12 3.33 -1.84 1.15
N CYS A 13 2.42 -0.87 1.15
CA CYS A 13 2.32 0.09 0.03
C CYS A 13 2.31 1.56 0.45
N GLY A 14 2.40 1.86 1.75
CA GLY A 14 2.39 3.24 2.25
C GLY A 14 1.04 3.94 2.18
N MET A 15 -0.02 3.26 1.70
CA MET A 15 -1.36 3.83 1.61
C MET A 15 -1.89 4.17 3.02
N PRO A 16 -2.37 5.40 3.26
CA PRO A 16 -3.07 5.74 4.50
C PRO A 16 -4.31 4.86 4.68
N MET A 17 -4.54 4.36 5.89
CA MET A 17 -5.64 3.45 6.20
C MET A 17 -6.65 4.09 7.15
N ASP A 18 -7.92 3.84 6.87
CA ASP A 18 -9.07 4.12 7.71
C ASP A 18 -9.84 2.81 8.00
N ALA A 19 -11.00 2.92 8.66
CA ALA A 19 -11.81 1.77 9.04
C ALA A 19 -12.31 0.93 7.85
N ASN A 20 -12.36 1.48 6.63
CA ASN A 20 -12.87 0.79 5.45
C ASN A 20 -11.76 0.18 4.59
N THR A 21 -10.52 0.60 4.81
CA THR A 21 -9.38 0.26 3.94
C THR A 21 -8.36 -0.63 4.64
N VAL A 22 -8.49 -0.83 5.95
CA VAL A 22 -7.69 -1.77 6.73
C VAL A 22 -8.14 -3.21 6.51
N SER A 23 -7.20 -4.14 6.41
CA SER A 23 -7.48 -5.57 6.28
C SER A 23 -8.19 -6.10 7.52
N LYS A 24 -9.15 -7.02 7.32
CA LYS A 24 -9.83 -7.72 8.43
C LYS A 24 -8.96 -8.73 9.16
N TYR A 25 -7.82 -9.12 8.57
CA TYR A 25 -6.94 -10.16 9.11
C TYR A 25 -5.72 -9.61 9.85
N ASP A 26 -5.18 -8.46 9.42
CA ASP A 26 -3.99 -7.86 10.03
C ASP A 26 -4.03 -6.33 9.84
N PRO A 27 -4.13 -5.55 10.93
CA PRO A 27 -4.33 -4.11 10.84
C PRO A 27 -3.13 -3.34 10.28
N ARG A 28 -1.97 -3.98 10.08
CA ARG A 28 -0.79 -3.39 9.44
C ARG A 28 -0.94 -3.24 7.93
N TYR A 29 -1.89 -3.95 7.32
CA TYR A 29 -2.06 -4.00 5.87
C TYR A 29 -3.42 -3.50 5.42
N CYS A 30 -3.46 -2.92 4.22
CA CYS A 30 -4.71 -2.52 3.60
C CYS A 30 -5.39 -3.69 2.86
N ILE A 31 -6.67 -3.54 2.57
CA ILE A 31 -7.49 -4.49 1.80
C ILE A 31 -6.94 -4.77 0.39
N TYR A 32 -6.09 -3.89 -0.15
CA TYR A 32 -5.49 -4.06 -1.48
C TYR A 32 -4.17 -4.83 -1.46
N CYS A 33 -3.50 -4.90 -0.31
CA CYS A 33 -2.22 -5.61 -0.14
C CYS A 33 -2.39 -6.98 0.52
N GLN A 34 -3.47 -7.17 1.29
CA GLN A 34 -3.86 -8.48 1.80
C GLN A 34 -5.19 -8.89 1.20
N ASP A 35 -5.24 -10.07 0.62
CA ASP A 35 -6.47 -10.65 0.09
C ASP A 35 -7.48 -10.91 1.23
N GLN A 36 -8.71 -10.45 1.05
CA GLN A 36 -9.73 -10.47 2.10
C GLN A 36 -10.51 -11.80 2.15
N GLU A 37 -10.16 -12.79 1.35
CA GLU A 37 -10.76 -14.14 1.37
C GLU A 37 -9.73 -15.20 1.76
N THR A 38 -8.56 -15.15 1.10
CA THR A 38 -7.48 -16.13 1.24
C THR A 38 -6.43 -15.74 2.26
N ARG A 39 -6.48 -14.50 2.79
CA ARG A 39 -5.47 -13.92 3.70
C ARG A 39 -4.07 -13.73 3.08
N ARG A 40 -3.88 -14.09 1.80
CA ARG A 40 -2.61 -13.99 1.09
C ARG A 40 -2.15 -12.54 1.02
N LEU A 41 -0.92 -12.27 1.44
CA LEU A 41 -0.28 -10.99 1.20
C LEU A 41 0.35 -10.97 -0.19
N LYS A 42 0.15 -9.87 -0.91
CA LYS A 42 0.84 -9.63 -2.19
C LYS A 42 2.35 -9.59 -1.99
N THR A 43 3.05 -10.10 -2.99
CA THR A 43 4.52 -10.02 -3.14
C THR A 43 4.97 -8.59 -3.43
N TYR A 44 6.28 -8.32 -3.34
CA TYR A 44 6.84 -7.01 -3.64
C TYR A 44 6.46 -6.54 -5.06
N GLU A 45 6.57 -7.42 -6.06
CA GLU A 45 6.27 -7.09 -7.45
C GLU A 45 4.79 -6.82 -7.68
N GLU A 46 3.89 -7.62 -7.10
CA GLU A 46 2.44 -7.37 -7.16
C GLU A 46 2.06 -6.04 -6.51
N VAL A 47 2.74 -5.66 -5.41
CA VAL A 47 2.53 -4.35 -4.76
C VAL A 47 3.13 -3.21 -5.59
N LYS A 48 4.29 -3.40 -6.22
CA LYS A 48 4.92 -2.43 -7.13
C LYS A 48 3.98 -2.10 -8.28
N GLN A 49 3.52 -3.12 -9.01
CA GLN A 49 2.60 -2.95 -10.14
C GLN A 49 1.29 -2.29 -9.72
N GLY A 50 0.72 -2.71 -8.58
CA GLY A 50 -0.49 -2.09 -8.03
C GLY A 50 -0.30 -0.61 -7.64
N SER A 51 0.87 -0.26 -7.09
CA SER A 51 1.19 1.10 -6.67
C SER A 51 1.41 2.04 -7.87
N ILE A 52 2.06 1.56 -8.93
CA ILE A 52 2.21 2.28 -10.20
C ILE A 52 0.83 2.57 -10.79
N GLY A 53 -0.02 1.55 -10.91
CA GLY A 53 -1.38 1.72 -11.43
C GLY A 53 -2.24 2.68 -10.58
N ALA A 54 -2.09 2.64 -9.25
CA ALA A 54 -2.77 3.57 -8.36
C ALA A 54 -2.27 5.02 -8.53
N ALA A 55 -0.97 5.23 -8.67
CA ALA A 55 -0.37 6.54 -8.90
C ALA A 55 -0.84 7.16 -10.23
N GLN A 56 -0.91 6.36 -11.31
CA GLN A 56 -1.46 6.82 -12.59
C GLN A 56 -2.95 7.16 -12.46
N LYS A 57 -3.76 6.23 -11.92
CA LYS A 57 -5.22 6.36 -11.90
C LYS A 57 -5.73 7.44 -10.95
N PHE A 58 -5.14 7.55 -9.76
CA PHE A 58 -5.68 8.40 -8.70
C PHE A 58 -4.89 9.68 -8.47
N MET A 59 -3.63 9.74 -8.92
CA MET A 59 -2.77 10.92 -8.75
C MET A 59 -2.45 11.60 -10.09
N GLY A 60 -2.91 11.04 -11.22
CA GLY A 60 -2.69 11.61 -12.55
C GLY A 60 -1.22 11.60 -13.00
N LYS A 61 -0.39 10.76 -12.38
CA LYS A 61 1.03 10.66 -12.71
C LYS A 61 1.24 10.00 -14.07
N THR A 62 2.29 10.41 -14.78
CA THR A 62 2.77 9.67 -15.94
C THR A 62 3.32 8.30 -15.51
N GLU A 63 3.53 7.39 -16.47
CA GLU A 63 4.17 6.10 -16.18
C GLU A 63 5.54 6.27 -15.53
N GLU A 64 6.40 7.14 -16.08
CA GLU A 64 7.74 7.40 -15.54
C GLU A 64 7.69 7.96 -14.11
N GLU A 65 6.81 8.93 -13.86
CA GLU A 65 6.63 9.49 -12.51
C GLU A 65 6.08 8.47 -11.51
N ALA A 66 5.17 7.60 -11.95
CA ALA A 66 4.58 6.56 -11.12
C ALA A 66 5.60 5.46 -10.79
N ILE A 67 6.41 5.04 -11.76
CA ILE A 67 7.53 4.09 -11.56
C ILE A 67 8.51 4.69 -10.57
N LYS A 68 9.02 5.91 -10.84
CA LYS A 68 10.00 6.58 -9.97
C LYS A 68 9.49 6.73 -8.54
N MET A 69 8.27 7.22 -8.36
CA MET A 69 7.65 7.37 -7.05
C MET A 69 7.58 6.02 -6.31
N THR A 70 7.17 4.96 -7.01
CA THR A 70 7.01 3.63 -6.41
C THR A 70 8.36 3.04 -6.00
N GLU A 71 9.37 3.14 -6.86
CA GLU A 71 10.72 2.62 -6.60
C GLU A 71 11.44 3.37 -5.48
N GLU A 72 11.20 4.67 -5.33
CA GLU A 72 11.76 5.46 -4.23
C GLU A 72 11.06 5.21 -2.88
N MET A 73 9.78 4.84 -2.90
CA MET A 73 8.94 4.74 -1.71
C MET A 73 8.90 3.32 -1.13
N LEU A 74 8.64 2.29 -1.95
CA LEU A 74 8.42 0.92 -1.45
C LEU A 74 9.59 0.38 -0.61
N PRO A 75 10.88 0.50 -1.00
CA PRO A 75 12.00 -0.03 -0.20
C PRO A 75 12.10 0.57 1.20
N LYS A 76 11.49 1.74 1.43
CA LYS A 76 11.51 2.44 2.73
C LYS A 76 10.39 2.00 3.67
N LEU A 77 9.46 1.15 3.23
CA LEU A 77 8.35 0.69 4.07
C LEU A 77 8.76 -0.49 4.94
N SER A 78 8.17 -0.58 6.14
CA SER A 78 8.55 -1.54 7.18
C SER A 78 8.56 -2.99 6.72
N ARG A 79 7.64 -3.40 5.83
CA ARG A 79 7.60 -4.78 5.33
C ARG A 79 8.79 -5.14 4.42
N TRP A 80 9.36 -4.14 3.74
CA TRP A 80 10.37 -4.32 2.72
C TRP A 80 11.77 -3.90 3.15
N LYS A 81 11.88 -3.18 4.27
CA LYS A 81 13.17 -2.96 4.90
C LYS A 81 13.75 -4.33 5.28
N LEU A 82 14.84 -4.71 4.62
CA LEU A 82 15.71 -5.76 5.12
C LEU A 82 16.20 -5.32 6.49
N SER A 83 15.93 -6.10 7.53
CA SER A 83 16.60 -5.98 8.81
C SER A 83 18.09 -6.19 8.57
N LEU A 84 18.86 -5.10 8.51
CA LEU A 84 20.31 -5.16 8.65
C LEU A 84 20.65 -5.43 10.12
#